data_AF-S0JBF5-F1
#
_entry.id   AF-S0JBF5-F1
#
_cell.length_a   1.000
_cell.length_b   1.000
_cell.length_c   1.000
_cell.angle_alpha   90.00
_cell.angle_beta   90.00
_cell.angle_gamma   90.00
#
_symmetry.space_group_name_H-M   'P 1'
#
loop_
_entity.id
_entity.type
_entity.pdbx_description
1 polymer ?
#
loop_
_entity_poly.entity_id
_entity_poly.type
_entity_poly.pdbx_seq_one_letter_code
_entity_poly.pdbx_strand_id
1 'polypeptide(L)'
;MVEKDYIMRMIHEMVRTILKLIFHIDEEKQELVFLEGKDQDFYQRLCLLADQGKINEAENMLYEHLEDEFGQEETEHLENLKLSLAFYDYLNEKTGDFLEDHDFSREEVAEGIKSVMKRYGYSGLAETLLENQ
;
A
#
# COMPACT_ATOMS: atom_id res chain seq x y z
N MET A 1 0.21 -22.76 1.53
CA MET A 1 -1.03 -22.42 0.78
C MET A 1 -2.07 -21.77 1.67
N VAL A 2 -2.67 -22.47 2.64
CA VAL A 2 -3.76 -21.90 3.48
C VAL A 2 -3.32 -20.69 4.33
N GLU A 3 -2.13 -20.72 4.92
CA GLU A 3 -1.61 -19.63 5.75
C GLU A 3 -1.24 -18.38 4.94
N LYS A 4 -0.56 -18.56 3.80
CA LYS A 4 -0.27 -17.47 2.84
C LYS A 4 -1.57 -16.79 2.35
N ASP A 5 -2.63 -17.57 2.09
CA ASP A 5 -3.94 -17.02 1.68
C ASP A 5 -4.69 -16.31 2.82
N TYR A 6 -4.46 -16.72 4.07
CA TYR A 6 -5.03 -16.06 5.24
C TYR A 6 -4.39 -14.69 5.47
N ILE A 7 -3.04 -14.63 5.44
CA ILE A 7 -2.29 -13.38 5.59
C ILE A 7 -2.65 -12.39 4.48
N MET A 8 -2.76 -12.87 3.23
CA MET A 8 -3.22 -12.05 2.10
C MET A 8 -4.59 -11.40 2.39
N ARG A 9 -5.60 -12.20 2.74
CA ARG A 9 -6.95 -11.67 2.99
C ARG A 9 -6.95 -10.66 4.13
N MET A 10 -6.18 -10.95 5.17
CA MET A 10 -6.08 -10.08 6.33
C MET A 10 -5.44 -8.73 5.98
N ILE A 11 -4.33 -8.71 5.24
CA ILE A 11 -3.72 -7.46 4.75
C ILE A 11 -4.73 -6.67 3.91
N HIS A 12 -5.46 -7.34 3.02
CA HIS A 12 -6.48 -6.69 2.19
C HIS A 12 -7.57 -6.03 3.04
N GLU A 13 -8.16 -6.78 3.99
CA GLU A 13 -9.20 -6.24 4.89
C GLU A 13 -8.69 -5.08 5.77
N MET A 14 -7.40 -5.08 6.09
CA MET A 14 -6.77 -4.00 6.84
C MET A 14 -6.63 -2.74 6.00
N VAL A 15 -6.16 -2.85 4.74
CA VAL A 15 -6.15 -1.71 3.81
C VAL A 15 -7.56 -1.16 3.65
N ARG A 16 -8.56 -2.04 3.49
CA ARG A 16 -9.96 -1.62 3.38
C ARG A 16 -10.46 -0.85 4.60
N THR A 17 -10.10 -1.32 5.79
CA THR A 17 -10.46 -0.67 7.05
C THR A 17 -9.81 0.71 7.16
N ILE A 18 -8.53 0.83 6.81
CA ILE A 18 -7.82 2.11 6.81
C ILE A 18 -8.48 3.11 5.85
N LEU A 19 -8.81 2.68 4.63
CA LEU A 19 -9.49 3.52 3.65
C LEU A 19 -10.83 4.06 4.16
N LYS A 20 -11.61 3.21 4.82
CA LYS A 20 -12.90 3.61 5.39
C LYS A 20 -12.75 4.60 6.54
N LEU A 21 -11.76 4.39 7.42
CA LEU A 21 -11.57 5.22 8.61
C LEU A 21 -10.96 6.58 8.29
N ILE A 22 -9.94 6.63 7.43
CA ILE A 22 -9.19 7.86 7.13
C ILE A 22 -9.85 8.66 6.00
N PHE A 23 -10.31 7.98 4.95
CA PHE A 23 -10.77 8.63 3.72
C PHE A 23 -12.29 8.58 3.53
N HIS A 24 -13.02 7.92 4.43
CA HIS A 24 -14.47 7.70 4.33
C HIS A 24 -14.91 7.05 3.02
N ILE A 25 -14.06 6.16 2.49
CA ILE A 25 -14.35 5.40 1.28
C ILE A 25 -15.03 4.09 1.67
N ASP A 26 -16.25 3.89 1.18
CA ASP A 26 -17.00 2.64 1.32
C ASP A 26 -16.47 1.54 0.40
N GLU A 27 -16.67 0.28 0.81
CA GLU A 27 -16.17 -0.92 0.14
C GLU A 27 -16.49 -0.98 -1.36
N GLU A 28 -17.72 -0.62 -1.74
CA GLU A 28 -18.19 -0.60 -3.14
C GLU A 28 -17.43 0.40 -4.04
N LYS A 29 -16.70 1.35 -3.45
CA LYS A 29 -15.95 2.40 -4.16
C LYS A 29 -14.45 2.20 -4.13
N GLN A 30 -13.93 1.20 -3.42
CA GLN A 30 -12.50 1.04 -3.19
C GLN A 30 -11.74 0.75 -4.48
N GLU A 31 -12.23 -0.17 -5.32
CA GLU A 31 -11.63 -0.45 -6.64
C GLU A 31 -11.54 0.81 -7.51
N LEU A 32 -12.55 1.68 -7.46
CA LEU A 32 -12.58 2.92 -8.25
C LEU A 32 -11.61 3.98 -7.72
N VAL A 33 -11.46 4.05 -6.40
CA VAL A 33 -10.51 4.98 -5.76
C VAL A 33 -9.07 4.69 -6.18
N PHE A 34 -8.73 3.42 -6.39
CA PHE A 34 -7.38 3.02 -6.80
C PHE A 34 -7.11 3.23 -8.30
N LEU A 35 -8.14 3.55 -9.09
CA LEU A 35 -8.04 3.71 -10.54
C LEU A 35 -8.17 5.17 -11.01
N GLU A 36 -8.50 6.11 -10.13
CA GLU A 36 -8.80 7.50 -10.48
C GLU A 36 -8.01 8.49 -9.62
N GLY A 37 -7.34 9.48 -10.23
CA GLY A 37 -6.65 10.55 -9.49
C GLY A 37 -5.52 11.23 -10.26
N LYS A 38 -4.95 12.30 -9.68
CA LYS A 38 -3.82 13.05 -10.26
C LYS A 38 -2.56 12.19 -10.40
N ASP A 39 -2.41 11.19 -9.52
CA ASP A 39 -1.23 10.33 -9.43
C ASP A 39 -1.42 8.97 -10.13
N GLN A 40 -2.48 8.80 -10.94
CA GLN A 40 -2.80 7.56 -11.65
C GLN A 40 -1.62 7.08 -12.51
N ASP A 41 -0.98 8.00 -13.24
CA ASP A 41 0.19 7.67 -14.08
C ASP A 41 1.37 7.18 -13.24
N PHE A 42 1.57 7.73 -12.04
CA PHE A 42 2.62 7.31 -11.13
C PHE A 42 2.33 5.93 -10.56
N TYR A 43 1.10 5.71 -10.08
CA TYR A 43 0.64 4.40 -9.62
C TYR A 43 0.81 3.31 -10.69
N GLN A 44 0.39 3.56 -11.93
CA GLN A 44 0.56 2.62 -13.03
C GLN A 44 2.04 2.27 -13.30
N ARG A 45 2.96 3.25 -13.15
CA ARG A 45 4.40 2.98 -13.26
C ARG A 45 4.90 2.06 -12.15
N LEU A 46 4.43 2.25 -10.91
CA LEU A 46 4.77 1.36 -9.79
C LEU A 46 4.29 -0.07 -10.06
N CYS A 47 3.02 -0.23 -10.47
CA CYS A 47 2.46 -1.54 -10.82
C CYS A 47 3.23 -2.21 -11.96
N LEU A 48 3.60 -1.45 -12.99
CA LEU A 48 4.37 -1.96 -14.13
C LEU A 48 5.76 -2.47 -13.71
N LEU A 49 6.45 -1.76 -12.81
CA LEU A 49 7.74 -2.21 -12.28
C LEU A 49 7.57 -3.47 -11.43
N ALA A 50 6.56 -3.51 -10.56
CA ALA A 50 6.23 -4.68 -9.77
C ALA A 50 5.91 -5.90 -10.66
N ASP A 51 5.12 -5.73 -11.73
CA ASP A 51 4.81 -6.78 -12.72
C ASP A 51 6.06 -7.31 -13.45
N GLN A 52 7.11 -6.49 -13.58
CA GLN A 52 8.39 -6.88 -14.16
C GLN A 52 9.32 -7.59 -13.15
N GLY A 53 8.85 -7.83 -11.92
CA GLY A 53 9.65 -8.42 -10.85
C GLY A 53 10.58 -7.43 -10.17
N LYS A 54 10.45 -6.13 -10.45
CA LYS A 54 11.29 -5.06 -9.90
C LYS A 54 10.63 -4.41 -8.69
N ILE A 55 10.21 -5.23 -7.72
CA ILE A 55 9.42 -4.78 -6.58
C ILE A 55 10.20 -3.76 -5.74
N ASN A 56 11.48 -4.05 -5.46
CA ASN A 56 12.35 -3.13 -4.72
C ASN A 56 12.59 -1.81 -5.46
N GLU A 57 12.71 -1.81 -6.80
CA GLU A 57 12.81 -0.57 -7.58
C GLU A 57 11.52 0.26 -7.49
N ALA A 58 10.36 -0.41 -7.53
CA ALA A 58 9.07 0.24 -7.37
C ALA A 58 8.91 0.84 -5.97
N GLU A 59 9.28 0.11 -4.91
CA GLU A 59 9.22 0.62 -3.54
C GLU A 59 10.16 1.82 -3.33
N ASN A 60 11.39 1.75 -3.81
CA ASN A 60 12.31 2.90 -3.76
C ASN A 60 11.72 4.12 -4.46
N MET A 61 11.15 3.94 -5.66
CA MET A 61 10.50 5.01 -6.40
C MET A 61 9.30 5.61 -5.64
N LEU A 62 8.51 4.77 -4.95
CA LEU A 62 7.45 5.24 -4.08
C LEU A 62 8.02 6.13 -2.98
N TYR A 63 9.02 5.66 -2.22
CA TYR A 63 9.58 6.45 -1.12
C TYR A 63 10.27 7.75 -1.57
N GLU A 64 10.94 7.76 -2.73
CA GLU A 64 11.49 8.98 -3.34
C GLU A 64 10.36 10.01 -3.58
N HIS A 65 9.22 9.58 -4.14
CA HIS A 65 8.04 10.44 -4.33
C HIS A 65 7.46 10.95 -3.01
N LEU A 66 7.43 10.13 -1.95
CA LEU A 66 6.96 10.54 -0.62
C LEU A 66 7.94 11.49 0.08
N GLU A 67 9.24 11.45 -0.23
CA GLU A 67 10.29 12.32 0.33
C GLU A 67 10.28 13.72 -0.25
N ASP A 68 9.91 13.86 -1.53
CA ASP A 68 9.81 15.15 -2.23
C ASP A 68 8.59 16.00 -1.78
N GLU A 69 7.87 15.59 -0.73
CA GLU A 69 6.67 16.24 -0.20
C GLU A 69 6.92 17.47 0.70
N PHE A 70 8.17 17.87 0.93
CA PHE A 70 8.46 19.03 1.79
C PHE A 70 7.76 20.31 1.29
N GLY A 71 6.69 20.71 1.97
CA GLY A 71 5.94 21.95 1.73
C GLY A 71 4.62 21.80 0.96
N GLN A 72 4.13 20.57 0.73
CA GLN A 72 2.84 20.32 0.08
C GLN A 72 1.64 20.61 1.01
N GLU A 73 0.47 20.89 0.43
CA GLU A 73 -0.78 21.09 1.18
C GLU A 73 -1.26 19.77 1.83
N GLU A 74 -1.95 19.85 2.97
CA GLU A 74 -2.43 18.69 3.72
C GLU A 74 -3.28 17.71 2.88
N THR A 75 -4.01 18.23 1.88
CA THR A 75 -4.79 17.40 0.95
C THR A 75 -3.92 16.58 0.01
N GLU A 76 -2.77 17.10 -0.43
CA GLU A 76 -1.84 16.34 -1.29
C GLU A 76 -1.11 15.25 -0.49
N HIS A 77 -0.82 15.56 0.78
CA HIS A 77 -0.20 14.63 1.73
C HIS A 77 -1.05 13.36 1.92
N LEU A 78 -2.38 13.48 2.12
CA LEU A 78 -3.24 12.29 2.29
C LEU A 78 -3.44 11.48 0.99
N GLU A 79 -3.42 12.12 -0.18
CA GLU A 79 -3.51 11.41 -1.46
C GLU A 79 -2.32 10.47 -1.69
N ASN A 80 -1.12 10.85 -1.25
CA ASN A 80 0.07 10.00 -1.34
C ASN A 80 0.03 8.81 -0.36
N LEU A 81 -0.57 8.98 0.82
CA LEU A 81 -0.89 7.83 1.69
C LEU A 81 -1.85 6.85 0.99
N LYS A 82 -2.91 7.38 0.37
CA LYS A 82 -3.89 6.55 -0.36
C LYS A 82 -3.25 5.77 -1.49
N LEU A 83 -2.38 6.42 -2.28
CA LEU A 83 -1.61 5.78 -3.35
C LEU A 83 -0.67 4.68 -2.79
N SER A 84 0.00 4.95 -1.68
CA SER A 84 0.88 3.97 -1.04
C SER A 84 0.11 2.72 -0.60
N LEU A 85 -1.05 2.91 0.03
CA LEU A 85 -1.94 1.81 0.43
C LEU A 85 -2.42 1.01 -0.79
N ALA A 86 -2.76 1.70 -1.89
CA ALA A 86 -3.14 1.06 -3.15
C ALA A 86 -2.02 0.18 -3.72
N PHE A 87 -0.78 0.66 -3.66
CA PHE A 87 0.37 -0.07 -4.19
C PHE A 87 0.67 -1.31 -3.37
N TYR A 88 0.66 -1.21 -2.04
CA TYR A 88 0.87 -2.37 -1.17
C TYR A 88 -0.28 -3.38 -1.26
N ASP A 89 -1.53 -2.95 -1.43
CA ASP A 89 -2.64 -3.88 -1.68
C ASP A 89 -2.50 -4.59 -3.04
N TYR A 90 -2.01 -3.89 -4.06
CA TYR A 90 -1.68 -4.49 -5.35
C TYR A 90 -0.55 -5.53 -5.25
N LEU A 91 0.51 -5.25 -4.49
CA LEU A 91 1.54 -6.26 -4.17
C LEU A 91 0.94 -7.43 -3.37
N ASN A 92 -0.02 -7.14 -2.49
CA ASN A 92 -0.77 -8.12 -1.74
C ASN A 92 -1.64 -9.05 -2.62
N GLU A 93 -1.86 -8.74 -3.89
CA GLU A 93 -2.56 -9.64 -4.82
C GLU A 93 -1.62 -10.61 -5.55
N LYS A 94 -0.31 -10.33 -5.58
CA LYS A 94 0.68 -11.22 -6.21
C LYS A 94 0.73 -12.56 -5.50
N THR A 95 1.06 -13.62 -6.24
CA THR A 95 1.21 -14.94 -5.63
C THR A 95 2.40 -14.94 -4.67
N GLY A 96 2.34 -15.80 -3.64
CA GLY A 96 3.46 -15.93 -2.71
C GLY A 96 4.77 -16.33 -3.40
N ASP A 97 4.68 -17.20 -4.42
CA ASP A 97 5.85 -17.65 -5.19
C ASP A 97 6.44 -16.50 -6.02
N PHE A 98 5.61 -15.62 -6.60
CA PHE A 98 6.08 -14.46 -7.34
C PHE A 98 6.85 -13.48 -6.45
N LEU A 99 6.33 -13.21 -5.24
CA LEU A 99 7.03 -12.35 -4.29
C LEU A 99 8.37 -12.96 -3.89
N GLU A 100 8.38 -14.25 -3.56
CA GLU A 100 9.57 -14.99 -3.13
C GLU A 100 10.65 -15.05 -4.24
N ASP A 101 10.26 -15.28 -5.49
CA ASP A 101 11.15 -15.26 -6.67
C ASP A 101 11.76 -13.88 -6.96
N HIS A 102 11.21 -12.82 -6.36
CA HIS A 102 11.64 -11.44 -6.52
C HIS A 102 12.14 -10.80 -5.21
N ASP A 103 12.62 -11.64 -4.28
CA ASP A 103 13.19 -11.25 -2.99
C ASP A 103 12.25 -10.34 -2.18
N PHE A 104 10.96 -10.69 -2.15
CA PHE A 104 9.92 -9.97 -1.43
C PHE A 104 8.97 -10.94 -0.70
N SER A 105 8.18 -10.42 0.24
CA SER A 105 7.31 -11.24 1.10
C SER A 105 6.01 -10.52 1.48
N ARG A 106 5.08 -11.28 2.07
CA ARG A 106 3.83 -10.69 2.62
C ARG A 106 4.10 -9.89 3.88
N GLU A 107 5.11 -10.29 4.64
CA GLU A 107 5.61 -9.58 5.79
C GLU A 107 6.13 -8.20 5.39
N GLU A 108 6.90 -8.11 4.30
CA GLU A 108 7.38 -6.82 3.75
C GLU A 108 6.24 -5.94 3.24
N VAL A 109 5.18 -6.51 2.64
CA VAL A 109 3.95 -5.75 2.33
C VAL A 109 3.36 -5.11 3.59
N ALA A 110 3.22 -5.89 4.66
CA ALA A 110 2.66 -5.40 5.92
C ALA A 110 3.57 -4.35 6.59
N GLU A 111 4.89 -4.53 6.55
CA GLU A 111 5.88 -3.57 7.04
C GLU A 111 5.86 -2.26 6.23
N GLY A 112 5.70 -2.34 4.92
CA GLY A 112 5.51 -1.19 4.05
C GLY A 112 4.27 -0.38 4.44
N ILE A 113 3.12 -1.04 4.63
CA ILE A 113 1.89 -0.41 5.11
C ILE A 113 2.10 0.26 6.48
N LYS A 114 2.75 -0.41 7.45
CA LYS A 114 3.07 0.17 8.76
C LYS A 114 3.91 1.44 8.61
N SER A 115 4.92 1.38 7.74
CA SER A 115 5.90 2.44 7.55
C SER A 115 5.28 3.70 6.96
N VAL A 116 4.46 3.56 5.90
CA VAL A 116 3.73 4.70 5.33
C VAL A 116 2.71 5.25 6.33
N MET A 117 1.91 4.41 6.99
CA MET A 117 0.96 4.87 7.99
C MET A 117 1.62 5.68 9.12
N LYS A 118 2.79 5.22 9.59
CA LYS A 118 3.59 5.94 10.58
C LYS A 118 4.10 7.29 10.05
N ARG A 119 4.58 7.34 8.80
CA ARG A 119 5.02 8.57 8.13
C ARG A 119 3.93 9.64 8.12
N TYR A 120 2.69 9.22 7.88
CA TYR A 120 1.51 10.10 7.83
C TYR A 120 0.85 10.36 9.20
N GLY A 121 1.47 9.95 10.31
CA GLY A 121 0.98 10.24 11.67
C GLY A 121 -0.05 9.25 12.22
N TYR A 122 -0.30 8.13 11.53
CA TYR A 122 -1.25 7.10 11.92
C TYR A 122 -0.59 5.90 12.60
N SER A 123 0.56 6.08 13.27
CA SER A 123 1.30 4.99 13.91
C SER A 123 0.45 4.18 14.89
N GLY A 124 -0.33 4.83 15.76
CA GLY A 124 -1.17 4.12 16.72
C GLY A 124 -2.30 3.30 16.06
N LEU A 125 -2.81 3.74 14.90
CA LEU A 125 -3.78 2.97 14.12
C LEU A 125 -3.10 1.77 13.44
N ALA A 126 -1.91 1.98 12.88
CA ALA A 126 -1.10 0.91 12.30
C ALA A 126 -0.76 -0.16 13.35
N GLU A 127 -0.31 0.24 14.54
CA GLU A 127 -0.05 -0.66 15.67
C GLU A 127 -1.29 -1.48 16.03
N THR A 128 -2.44 -0.81 16.21
CA THR A 128 -3.70 -1.48 16.58
C THR A 128 -4.14 -2.53 15.55
N LEU A 129 -4.01 -2.22 14.26
CA LEU A 129 -4.46 -3.10 13.19
C LEU A 129 -3.42 -4.17 12.84
N LEU A 130 -2.11 -3.88 12.95
CA LEU A 130 -1.03 -4.69 12.42
C LEU A 130 -0.09 -5.33 13.48
N GLU A 131 -0.21 -5.02 14.78
CA GLU A 131 0.63 -5.62 15.85
C GLU A 131 -0.05 -6.76 16.64
N ASN A 132 -1.35 -6.99 16.48
CA ASN A 132 -2.05 -8.11 17.13
C ASN A 132 -1.87 -9.46 16.39
N GLN A 133 -0.70 -9.68 15.80
CA GLN A 133 -0.33 -10.85 15.00
C GLN A 133 0.71 -11.70 15.75
#